data_AF-A0A963SK70-F1
#
_entry.id   AF-A0A963SK70-F1
#
_cell.length_a   1.000
_cell.length_b   1.000
_cell.length_c   1.000
_cell.angle_alpha   90.00
_cell.angle_beta   90.00
_cell.angle_gamma   90.00
#
_symmetry.space_group_name_H-M   'P 1'
#
loop_
_entity.id
_entity.type
_entity.pdbx_description
1 polymer ?
#
loop_
_entity_poly.entity_id
_entity_poly.type
_entity_poly.pdbx_seq_one_letter_code
_entity_poly.pdbx_strand_id
1 'polypeptide(L)'
;MGLSATAIVTGLDRVAAIEPAIARSLKLAGYPEPRIRETGYRTLLRTIVGQQVSVAAAASVWRKLEAELGEAMDPHELLARDFDALRACGLSR
;
A
#
# COMPACT_ATOMS: atom_id res chain seq x y z
N MET A 1 9.91 -4.48 1.05
CA MET A 1 10.82 -3.72 0.16
C MET A 1 10.57 -2.23 0.34
N GLY A 2 11.59 -1.44 0.64
CA GLY A 2 11.46 0.01 0.81
C GLY A 2 12.82 0.69 0.97
N LEU A 3 12.86 2.01 0.85
CA LEU A 3 14.06 2.81 1.09
C LEU A 3 14.24 3.06 2.59
N SER A 4 15.48 2.99 3.08
CA SER A 4 15.80 3.43 4.44
C SER A 4 15.68 4.95 4.58
N ALA A 5 15.58 5.46 5.81
CA ALA A 5 15.53 6.91 6.05
C ALA A 5 16.75 7.63 5.44
N THR A 6 17.95 7.06 5.63
CA THR A 6 19.18 7.58 5.02
C THR A 6 19.10 7.61 3.50
N ALA A 7 18.62 6.54 2.86
CA ALA A 7 18.50 6.48 1.40
C ALA A 7 17.48 7.52 0.88
N ILE A 8 16.39 7.76 1.61
CA ILE A 8 15.41 8.80 1.30
C ILE A 8 16.06 10.18 1.36
N VAL A 9 16.73 10.52 2.47
CA VAL A 9 17.38 11.83 2.66
C VAL A 9 18.43 12.06 1.57
N THR A 10 19.37 11.14 1.41
CA THR A 10 20.44 11.26 0.41
C THR A 10 19.91 11.38 -1.01
N GLY A 11 18.87 10.61 -1.37
CA GLY A 11 18.25 10.67 -2.68
C GLY A 11 17.54 12.01 -2.93
N LEU A 12 16.75 12.47 -1.96
CA LEU A 12 16.00 13.72 -2.08
C LEU A 12 16.91 14.95 -2.09
N ASP A 13 18.00 14.94 -1.32
CA ASP A 13 19.02 16.01 -1.36
C ASP A 13 19.67 16.12 -2.74
N ARG A 14 20.01 14.97 -3.32
CA ARG A 14 20.59 14.93 -4.66
C ARG A 14 19.64 15.47 -5.72
N VAL A 15 18.36 15.11 -5.64
CA VAL A 15 17.34 15.63 -6.57
C VAL A 15 17.07 17.11 -6.33
N ALA A 16 17.02 17.56 -5.08
CA ALA A 16 16.80 18.97 -4.73
C ALA A 16 17.94 19.90 -5.19
N ALA A 17 19.18 19.39 -5.28
CA ALA A 17 20.30 20.12 -5.86
C ALA A 17 20.16 20.34 -7.38
N ILE A 18 19.33 19.55 -8.06
CA ILE A 18 19.09 19.61 -9.52
C ILE A 18 17.79 20.37 -9.82
N GLU A 19 16.72 20.10 -9.08
CA GLU A 19 15.38 20.66 -9.31
C GLU A 19 14.92 21.57 -8.15
N PRO A 20 14.90 22.91 -8.35
CA PRO A 20 14.52 23.88 -7.31
C PRO A 20 13.10 23.68 -6.72
N ALA A 21 12.15 23.17 -7.50
CA ALA A 21 10.80 22.89 -7.02
C ALA A 21 10.80 21.77 -5.96
N ILE A 22 11.69 20.78 -6.07
CA ILE A 22 11.87 19.73 -5.06
C ILE A 22 12.50 20.31 -3.79
N ALA A 23 13.53 21.16 -3.92
CA ALA A 23 14.13 21.85 -2.78
C ALA A 23 13.10 22.70 -2.01
N ARG A 24 12.23 23.43 -2.73
CA ARG A 24 11.12 24.18 -2.12
C ARG A 24 10.12 23.25 -1.43
N SER A 25 9.78 22.13 -2.05
CA SER A 25 8.84 21.16 -1.49
C SER A 25 9.37 20.54 -0.18
N LEU A 26 10.66 20.21 -0.12
CA LEU A 26 11.29 19.71 1.11
C LEU A 26 11.26 20.73 2.25
N LYS A 27 11.47 22.02 1.96
CA LYS A 27 11.35 23.08 2.99
C LYS A 27 9.94 23.21 3.56
N LEU A 28 8.91 22.91 2.76
CA LEU A 28 7.50 23.02 3.18
C LEU A 28 6.98 21.75 3.86
N ALA A 29 7.33 20.58 3.33
CA ALA A 29 6.75 19.29 3.74
C ALA A 29 7.70 18.42 4.59
N GLY A 30 9.01 18.72 4.60
CA GLY A 30 10.03 17.89 5.22
C GLY A 30 10.35 16.61 4.42
N TYR A 31 11.21 15.77 4.99
CA TYR A 31 11.51 14.45 4.43
C TYR A 31 10.39 13.47 4.78
N PRO A 32 9.97 12.62 3.83
CA PRO A 32 8.97 11.59 4.12
C PRO A 32 9.59 10.44 4.93
N GLU A 33 8.79 9.85 5.80
CA GLU A 33 9.17 8.63 6.52
C GLU A 33 9.28 7.41 5.58
N PRO A 34 10.18 6.45 5.88
CA PRO A 34 10.22 5.16 5.20
C PRO A 34 8.88 4.44 5.19
N ARG A 35 8.44 4.01 4.00
CA ARG A 35 7.24 3.18 3.84
C ARG A 35 7.63 1.73 3.64
N ILE A 36 8.07 1.08 4.71
CA ILE A 36 8.47 -0.32 4.71
C ILE A 36 7.28 -1.17 5.16
N ARG A 37 6.93 -2.17 4.36
CA ARG A 37 5.95 -3.21 4.71
C ARG A 37 6.63 -4.57 4.69
N GLU A 38 6.13 -5.45 5.54
CA GLU A 38 6.50 -6.86 5.53
C GLU A 38 6.25 -7.45 4.14
N THR A 39 7.16 -8.30 3.68
CA THR A 39 7.01 -9.02 2.42
C THR A 39 6.07 -10.20 2.58
N GLY A 40 5.35 -10.56 1.53
CA GLY A 40 4.55 -11.78 1.51
C GLY A 40 3.16 -11.56 0.92
N TYR A 41 2.38 -12.64 0.94
CA TYR A 41 1.06 -12.73 0.32
C TYR A 41 0.11 -11.62 0.78
N ARG A 42 -0.03 -11.39 2.09
CA ARG A 42 -0.96 -10.40 2.64
C ARG A 42 -0.66 -8.99 2.12
N THR A 43 0.63 -8.61 2.06
CA THR A 43 1.06 -7.31 1.52
C THR A 43 0.84 -7.21 0.01
N LEU A 44 1.05 -8.30 -0.73
CA LEU A 44 0.74 -8.37 -2.16
C LEU A 44 -0.76 -8.18 -2.40
N LEU A 45 -1.61 -8.93 -1.69
CA LEU A 45 -3.07 -8.81 -1.76
C LEU A 45 -3.52 -7.37 -1.43
N ARG A 46 -2.94 -6.76 -0.39
CA ARG A 46 -3.24 -5.37 -0.03
C ARG A 46 -2.85 -4.37 -1.12
N THR A 47 -1.76 -4.66 -1.83
CA THR A 47 -1.31 -3.85 -2.96
C THR A 47 -2.30 -3.95 -4.12
N ILE A 48 -2.81 -5.15 -4.43
CA ILE A 48 -3.83 -5.39 -5.46
C ILE A 48 -5.14 -4.68 -5.11
N VAL A 49 -5.65 -4.86 -3.89
CA VAL A 49 -6.89 -4.21 -3.41
C VAL A 49 -6.83 -2.68 -3.47
N GLY A 50 -5.62 -2.10 -3.33
CA GLY A 50 -5.41 -0.66 -3.39
C GLY A 50 -5.34 -0.07 -4.80
N GLN A 51 -5.36 -0.88 -5.85
CA GLN A 51 -5.19 -0.40 -7.22
C GLN A 51 -6.39 0.44 -7.67
N GLN A 52 -6.11 1.62 -8.25
CA GLN A 52 -7.08 2.53 -8.86
C GLN A 52 -8.22 3.01 -7.94
N VAL A 53 -8.04 2.90 -6.62
CA VAL A 53 -9.04 3.33 -5.63
C VAL A 53 -8.42 4.24 -4.57
N SER A 54 -9.27 4.98 -3.85
CA SER A 54 -8.82 5.79 -2.73
C SER A 54 -8.36 4.93 -1.55
N VAL A 55 -7.55 5.51 -0.66
CA VAL A 55 -7.12 4.84 0.59
C VAL A 55 -8.33 4.38 1.43
N ALA A 56 -9.38 5.21 1.49
CA ALA A 56 -10.60 4.90 2.24
C ALA A 56 -11.38 3.73 1.60
N ALA A 57 -11.48 3.69 0.27
CA ALA A 57 -12.11 2.59 -0.45
C ALA A 57 -11.33 1.27 -0.27
N ALA A 58 -10.01 1.29 -0.45
CA ALA A 58 -9.14 0.14 -0.22
C ALA A 58 -9.26 -0.38 1.22
N ALA A 59 -9.30 0.52 2.21
CA ALA A 59 -9.49 0.13 3.62
C ALA A 59 -10.87 -0.50 3.88
N SER A 60 -11.91 -0.05 3.18
CA SER A 60 -13.25 -0.64 3.26
C SER A 60 -13.29 -2.07 2.72
N VAL A 61 -12.74 -2.28 1.51
CA VAL A 61 -12.61 -3.62 0.90
C VAL A 61 -11.78 -4.54 1.79
N TRP A 62 -10.65 -4.03 2.30
CA TRP A 62 -9.78 -4.79 3.20
C TRP A 62 -10.50 -5.31 4.44
N ARG A 63 -11.28 -4.46 5.12
CA ARG A 63 -12.05 -4.89 6.32
C ARG A 63 -13.08 -5.97 5.99
N LYS A 64 -13.72 -5.90 4.82
CA LYS A 64 -14.69 -6.92 4.40
C LYS A 64 -14.00 -8.25 4.09
N LEU A 65 -12.87 -8.21 3.38
CA LEU A 65 -12.07 -9.41 3.14
C LEU A 65 -11.55 -10.02 4.45
N GLU A 66 -11.12 -9.20 5.41
CA GLU A 66 -10.65 -9.70 6.71
C GLU A 66 -11.78 -10.36 7.51
N ALA A 67 -12.99 -9.83 7.42
CA ALA A 67 -14.18 -10.44 8.02
C ALA A 67 -14.59 -11.75 7.33
N GLU A 68 -14.41 -11.85 6.00
CA GLU A 68 -14.77 -13.04 5.20
C GLU A 68 -13.72 -14.16 5.30
N LEU A 69 -12.44 -13.81 5.38
CA LEU A 69 -11.30 -14.75 5.31
C LEU A 69 -10.59 -14.96 6.65
N GLY A 70 -10.93 -14.17 7.67
CA GLY A 70 -10.22 -14.12 8.95
C GLY A 70 -8.99 -13.22 8.93
N GLU A 71 -8.51 -12.84 10.13
CA GLU A 71 -7.41 -11.88 10.33
C GLU A 71 -6.10 -12.30 9.66
N ALA A 72 -5.80 -13.61 9.69
CA ALA A 72 -4.62 -14.19 9.07
C ALA A 72 -4.64 -14.08 7.53
N MET A 73 -5.82 -13.97 6.92
CA MET A 73 -6.04 -14.02 5.47
C MET A 73 -5.23 -15.16 4.82
N ASP A 74 -5.49 -16.39 5.24
CA ASP A 74 -4.82 -17.54 4.65
C ASP A 74 -5.15 -17.65 3.15
N PRO A 75 -4.17 -17.84 2.24
CA PRO A 75 -4.42 -18.02 0.82
C PRO A 75 -5.43 -19.14 0.52
N HIS A 76 -5.50 -20.18 1.33
CA HIS A 76 -6.45 -21.27 1.17
C HIS A 76 -7.90 -20.82 1.41
N GLU A 77 -8.13 -19.90 2.36
CA GLU A 77 -9.46 -19.32 2.57
C GLU A 77 -9.90 -18.47 1.37
N LEU A 78 -8.98 -17.68 0.79
CA LEU A 78 -9.28 -16.91 -0.43
C LEU A 78 -9.67 -17.84 -1.59
N LEU A 79 -8.90 -18.91 -1.81
CA LEU A 79 -9.14 -19.86 -2.90
C LEU A 79 -10.42 -20.69 -2.69
N ALA A 80 -10.87 -20.83 -1.45
CA ALA A 80 -12.10 -21.56 -1.10
C ALA A 80 -13.37 -20.72 -1.28
N ARG A 81 -13.29 -19.42 -1.55
CA ARG A 81 -14.45 -18.55 -1.81
C ARG A 81 -14.77 -18.47 -3.29
N ASP A 82 -16.06 -18.40 -3.61
CA ASP A 82 -16.51 -18.13 -4.96
C ASP A 82 -16.34 -16.63 -5.32
N PHE A 83 -16.46 -16.32 -6.61
CA PHE A 83 -16.34 -14.93 -7.09
C PHE A 83 -17.42 -14.01 -6.52
N ASP A 84 -18.58 -14.52 -6.13
CA ASP A 84 -19.71 -13.72 -5.69
C ASP A 84 -19.48 -13.20 -4.26
N ALA A 85 -18.97 -14.07 -3.38
CA ALA A 85 -18.51 -13.70 -2.04
C ALA A 85 -17.39 -12.66 -2.08
N LEU A 86 -16.41 -12.86 -2.97
CA LEU A 86 -15.30 -11.93 -3.15
C LEU A 86 -15.74 -10.58 -3.73
N ARG A 87 -16.71 -10.57 -4.65
CA ARG A 87 -17.34 -9.33 -5.16
C ARG A 87 -18.15 -8.61 -4.09
N ALA A 88 -18.84 -9.33 -3.21
CA ALA A 88 -19.55 -8.72 -2.08
C ALA A 88 -18.61 -7.99 -1.12
N CYS A 89 -17.35 -8.46 -1.03
CA CYS A 89 -16.26 -7.76 -0.32
C CYS A 89 -15.77 -6.50 -1.04
N GLY A 90 -16.06 -6.35 -2.34
CA GLY A 90 -15.69 -5.20 -3.16
C GLY A 90 -14.48 -5.43 -4.06
N LEU A 91 -14.09 -6.69 -4.29
CA LEU A 91 -13.13 -7.01 -5.35
C LEU A 91 -13.75 -6.80 -6.74
N SER A 92 -12.93 -6.28 -7.66
CA SER A 92 -13.27 -6.22 -9.09
C SER A 92 -13.13 -7.61 -9.74
N ARG A 93 -13.62 -7.72 -10.97
CA ARG A 93 -13.38 -8.89 -11.84
C ARG A 93 -11.95 -8.95 -12.32
#